data_AF-A0A3B9ZR15-F1
#
_entry.id   AF-A0A3B9ZR15-F1
#
_cell.length_a   1.000
_cell.length_b   1.000
_cell.length_c   1.000
_cell.angle_alpha   90.00
_cell.angle_beta   90.00
_cell.angle_gamma   90.00
#
_symmetry.space_group_name_H-M   'P 1'
#
loop_
_entity.id
_entity.type
_entity.pdbx_description
1 polymer ?
#
loop_
_entity_poly.entity_id
_entity_poly.type
_entity_poly.pdbx_seq_one_letter_code
_entity_poly.pdbx_strand_id
1 'polypeptide(L)'
;FLDIQMPGLNGFEVLQQTSHSPVVVFCTAYDEFALQAFETNSIDYIVKPVKAERIQKSIDKLDTLKRNSDKQELLRIIESYISQTPKKEITSIPVKLGDRMLFVRIEDVSYFSAEEKYVNIFTKDGKTYLCDFPLKSLEEKLGESFLRIHRSLLVNVSRIR
;
A
#
# COMPACT_ATOMS: atom_id res chain seq x y z
N PHE A 1 -15.97 5.31 22.28
CA PHE A 1 -16.76 4.17 22.73
C PHE A 1 -18.05 4.14 21.92
N LEU A 2 -18.49 2.99 21.43
CA LEU A 2 -19.63 2.83 20.51
C LEU A 2 -20.49 1.65 20.97
N ASP A 3 -21.82 1.83 21.04
CA ASP A 3 -22.73 0.72 21.32
C ASP A 3 -23.01 -0.08 20.04
N ILE A 4 -23.10 -1.40 20.16
CA ILE A 4 -23.46 -2.27 19.02
C ILE A 4 -24.97 -2.24 18.81
N GLN A 5 -25.75 -2.33 19.88
CA GLN A 5 -27.21 -2.30 19.79
C GLN A 5 -27.72 -0.88 19.98
N MET A 6 -27.96 -0.21 18.86
CA MET A 6 -28.59 1.10 18.80
C MET A 6 -29.88 1.01 17.96
N PRO A 7 -30.91 1.80 18.29
CA PRO A 7 -32.11 1.88 17.46
C PRO A 7 -31.77 2.49 16.10
N GLY A 8 -32.23 1.84 15.02
CA GLY A 8 -31.94 2.25 13.65
C GLY A 8 -30.76 1.49 13.05
N LEU A 9 -29.56 2.04 13.19
CA LEU A 9 -28.32 1.43 12.67
C LEU A 9 -27.53 0.76 13.78
N ASN A 10 -27.02 -0.43 13.51
CA ASN A 10 -26.08 -1.12 14.40
C ASN A 10 -24.74 -0.38 14.42
N GLY A 11 -24.03 -0.40 15.55
CA GLY A 11 -22.68 0.18 15.68
C GLY A 11 -21.70 -0.25 14.58
N PHE A 12 -21.81 -1.48 14.06
CA PHE A 12 -21.01 -1.93 12.92
C PHE A 12 -21.37 -1.21 11.62
N GLU A 13 -22.65 -1.01 11.36
CA GLU A 13 -23.15 -0.33 10.16
C GLU A 13 -22.79 1.16 10.18
N VAL A 14 -22.82 1.77 11.37
CA VAL A 14 -22.35 3.15 11.58
C VAL A 14 -20.88 3.29 11.19
N LEU A 15 -20.03 2.32 11.53
CA LEU A 15 -18.62 2.36 11.11
C LEU A 15 -18.44 2.19 9.60
N GLN A 16 -19.23 1.35 8.95
CA GLN A 16 -19.15 1.17 7.50
C GLN A 16 -19.59 2.42 6.73
N GLN A 17 -20.51 3.21 7.28
CA GLN A 17 -21.00 4.46 6.67
C GLN A 17 -20.12 5.68 7.00
N THR A 18 -19.13 5.53 7.87
CA THR A 18 -18.24 6.63 8.23
C THR A 18 -17.11 6.76 7.21
N SER A 19 -16.92 7.95 6.63
CA SER A 19 -15.90 8.20 5.60
C SER A 19 -14.45 8.14 6.09
N HIS A 20 -14.23 8.13 7.41
CA HIS A 20 -12.92 7.98 8.05
C HIS A 20 -12.89 6.71 8.90
N SER A 21 -11.70 6.22 9.25
CA SER A 21 -11.53 5.04 10.13
C SER A 21 -11.29 5.50 11.58
N PRO A 22 -12.35 5.65 12.42
CA PRO A 22 -12.17 6.06 13.79
C PRO A 22 -11.56 4.93 14.63
N VAL A 23 -10.88 5.35 15.68
CA VAL A 23 -10.52 4.49 16.80
C VAL A 23 -11.78 4.18 17.62
N VAL A 24 -12.14 2.89 17.73
CA VAL A 24 -13.39 2.46 18.36
C VAL A 24 -13.13 1.47 19.48
N VAL A 25 -13.87 1.63 20.57
CA VAL A 25 -14.06 0.60 21.61
C VAL A 25 -15.53 0.27 21.62
N PHE A 26 -15.90 -0.98 21.33
CA PHE A 26 -17.28 -1.42 21.34
C PHE A 26 -17.76 -1.72 22.76
N CYS A 27 -19.00 -1.33 23.04
CA CYS A 27 -19.70 -1.65 24.28
C CYS A 27 -21.02 -2.33 23.92
N THR A 28 -21.37 -3.45 24.54
CA THR A 28 -22.65 -4.13 24.25
C THR A 28 -23.10 -5.00 25.41
N ALA A 29 -24.39 -5.33 25.48
CA ALA A 29 -24.92 -6.28 26.47
C ALA A 29 -24.71 -7.76 26.07
N TYR A 30 -24.24 -8.01 24.85
CA TYR A 30 -24.09 -9.35 24.29
C TYR A 30 -22.62 -9.67 24.06
N ASP A 31 -22.19 -10.89 24.31
CA ASP A 31 -20.81 -11.36 24.10
C ASP A 31 -20.59 -11.96 22.70
N GLU A 32 -21.66 -12.38 22.03
CA GLU A 32 -21.64 -13.03 20.71
C GLU A 32 -20.98 -12.19 19.59
N PHE A 33 -20.97 -10.85 19.72
CA PHE A 33 -20.36 -9.96 18.74
C PHE A 33 -18.85 -9.74 18.95
N ALA A 34 -18.24 -10.38 19.96
CA ALA A 34 -16.83 -10.19 20.26
C ALA A 34 -15.92 -10.58 19.09
N LEU A 35 -16.23 -11.69 18.40
CA LEU A 35 -15.45 -12.16 17.26
C LEU A 35 -15.54 -11.18 16.08
N GLN A 36 -16.74 -10.72 15.77
CA GLN A 36 -16.98 -9.72 14.72
C GLN A 36 -16.30 -8.38 15.05
N ALA A 37 -16.24 -7.99 16.32
CA ALA A 37 -15.51 -6.81 16.76
C ALA A 37 -13.98 -6.94 16.58
N PHE A 38 -13.40 -8.14 16.62
CA PHE A 38 -11.99 -8.36 16.28
C PHE A 38 -11.70 -8.23 14.78
N GLU A 39 -12.65 -8.58 13.92
CA GLU A 39 -12.50 -8.42 12.46
C GLU A 39 -12.55 -6.95 12.04
N THR A 40 -13.29 -6.13 12.79
CA THR A 40 -13.20 -4.68 12.68
C THR A 40 -11.93 -4.18 13.35
N ASN A 41 -11.33 -3.10 12.85
CA ASN A 41 -10.10 -2.49 13.39
C ASN A 41 -10.33 -1.77 14.75
N SER A 42 -11.16 -2.36 15.62
CA SER A 42 -11.51 -1.85 16.94
C SER A 42 -10.40 -2.13 17.95
N ILE A 43 -10.23 -1.24 18.92
CA ILE A 43 -9.17 -1.32 19.93
C ILE A 43 -9.55 -2.25 21.08
N ASP A 44 -10.84 -2.33 21.39
CA ASP A 44 -11.31 -3.11 22.52
C ASP A 44 -12.81 -3.39 22.46
N TYR A 45 -13.23 -4.42 23.19
CA TYR A 45 -14.63 -4.85 23.31
C TYR A 45 -15.03 -5.01 24.78
N ILE A 46 -16.12 -4.35 25.19
CA ILE A 46 -16.58 -4.29 26.57
C ILE A 46 -18.02 -4.81 26.65
N VAL A 47 -18.23 -5.88 27.42
CA VAL A 47 -19.57 -6.38 27.74
C VAL A 47 -20.14 -5.61 28.94
N LYS A 48 -21.41 -5.23 28.87
CA LYS A 48 -22.16 -4.61 29.96
C LYS A 48 -22.56 -5.66 31.01
N PRO A 49 -22.61 -5.33 32.30
CA PRO A 49 -22.42 -4.00 32.88
C PRO A 49 -20.94 -3.58 32.92
N VAL A 50 -20.69 -2.32 32.57
CA VAL A 50 -19.33 -1.80 32.45
C VAL A 50 -18.75 -1.51 33.84
N LYS A 51 -17.62 -2.16 34.17
CA LYS A 51 -16.87 -1.91 35.40
C LYS A 51 -15.84 -0.81 35.20
N ALA A 52 -15.64 0.05 36.20
CA ALA A 52 -14.66 1.15 36.14
C ALA A 52 -13.24 0.67 35.77
N GLU A 53 -12.79 -0.44 36.36
CA GLU A 53 -11.50 -1.06 36.04
C GLU A 53 -11.38 -1.48 34.56
N ARG A 54 -12.50 -1.91 33.96
CA ARG A 54 -12.52 -2.34 32.56
C ARG A 54 -12.41 -1.17 31.60
N ILE A 55 -13.04 -0.04 31.95
CA ILE A 55 -12.89 1.24 31.24
C ILE A 55 -11.45 1.71 31.35
N GLN A 56 -10.87 1.68 32.56
CA GLN A 56 -9.48 2.12 32.77
C GLN A 56 -8.51 1.33 31.89
N LYS A 57 -8.64 -0.01 31.84
CA LYS A 57 -7.82 -0.85 30.94
C LYS A 57 -7.97 -0.47 29.46
N SER A 58 -9.17 -0.11 29.00
CA SER A 58 -9.38 0.34 27.63
C SER A 58 -8.78 1.72 27.36
N ILE A 59 -8.82 2.62 28.34
CA ILE A 59 -8.16 3.93 28.28
C ILE A 59 -6.63 3.75 28.26
N ASP A 60 -6.07 2.87 29.09
CA ASP A 60 -4.62 2.60 29.09
C ASP A 60 -4.12 2.04 27.74
N LYS A 61 -4.92 1.17 27.11
CA LYS A 61 -4.68 0.70 25.73
C LYS A 61 -4.74 1.86 24.72
N LEU A 62 -5.76 2.72 24.84
CA LEU A 62 -5.90 3.92 24.01
C LEU A 62 -4.71 4.87 24.17
N ASP A 63 -4.24 5.10 25.39
CA ASP A 63 -3.11 5.97 25.69
C ASP A 63 -1.78 5.37 25.27
N THR A 64 -1.66 4.04 25.26
CA THR A 64 -0.51 3.36 24.65
C THR A 64 -0.53 3.51 23.13
N LEU A 65 -1.70 3.47 22.50
CA LEU A 65 -1.86 3.70 21.06
C LEU A 65 -1.68 5.18 20.69
N LYS A 66 -2.05 6.11 21.57
CA LYS A 66 -1.78 7.56 21.45
C LYS A 66 -0.32 7.92 21.71
N ARG A 67 0.36 7.27 22.65
CA ARG A 67 1.82 7.39 22.81
C ARG A 67 2.57 6.76 21.64
N ASN A 68 2.01 5.70 21.05
CA ASN A 68 2.40 5.23 19.71
C ASN A 68 1.80 6.10 18.58
N SER A 69 1.05 7.16 18.86
CA SER A 69 0.73 8.18 17.85
C SER A 69 1.85 9.19 17.70
N ASP A 70 2.81 9.28 18.65
CA ASP A 70 4.16 9.80 18.34
C ASP A 70 4.89 8.85 17.38
N LYS A 71 4.54 7.55 17.38
CA LYS A 71 4.94 6.62 16.32
C LYS A 71 4.12 6.82 15.05
N GLN A 72 2.90 7.39 15.09
CA GLN A 72 2.17 7.82 13.89
C GLN A 72 2.66 9.17 13.36
N GLU A 73 3.16 10.04 14.21
CA GLU A 73 3.86 11.26 13.82
C GLU A 73 5.26 10.90 13.32
N LEU A 74 5.95 9.98 13.97
CA LEU A 74 7.19 9.38 13.47
C LEU A 74 6.92 8.53 12.21
N LEU A 75 5.79 7.83 12.08
CA LEU A 75 5.40 7.13 10.85
C LEU A 75 4.91 8.12 9.80
N ARG A 76 4.32 9.27 10.13
CA ARG A 76 4.01 10.35 9.18
C ARG A 76 5.26 11.12 8.79
N ILE A 77 6.23 11.27 9.68
CA ILE A 77 7.56 11.84 9.42
C ILE A 77 8.35 10.83 8.60
N ILE A 78 8.32 9.54 8.92
CA ILE A 78 8.93 8.47 8.13
C ILE A 78 8.18 8.30 6.80
N GLU A 79 6.85 8.35 6.74
CA GLU A 79 6.04 8.29 5.53
C GLU A 79 6.22 9.55 4.71
N SER A 80 6.35 10.74 5.31
CA SER A 80 6.69 11.97 4.59
C SER A 80 8.15 11.98 4.17
N TYR A 81 9.07 11.36 4.90
CA TYR A 81 10.45 11.12 4.46
C TYR A 81 10.53 10.02 3.40
N ILE A 82 9.64 9.03 3.40
CA ILE A 82 9.50 7.95 2.40
C ILE A 82 8.73 8.45 1.16
N SER A 83 7.83 9.42 1.33
CA SER A 83 7.07 10.09 0.26
C SER A 83 7.83 11.30 -0.30
N GLN A 84 8.80 11.85 0.46
CA GLN A 84 9.84 12.78 -0.01
C GLN A 84 11.14 12.06 -0.39
N THR A 85 11.29 10.78 -0.06
CA THR A 85 12.07 9.92 -0.93
C THR A 85 11.23 9.88 -2.19
N PRO A 86 11.75 10.22 -3.38
CA PRO A 86 11.01 9.92 -4.58
C PRO A 86 10.54 8.48 -4.44
N LYS A 87 9.26 8.16 -4.80
CA LYS A 87 8.92 6.81 -5.29
C LYS A 87 10.20 6.32 -5.93
N LYS A 88 10.79 5.20 -5.53
CA LYS A 88 11.98 4.66 -6.21
C LYS A 88 11.56 4.42 -7.67
N GLU A 89 11.51 5.50 -8.44
CA GLU A 89 11.40 5.57 -9.86
C GLU A 89 12.65 4.83 -10.22
N ILE A 90 12.43 3.68 -10.86
CA ILE A 90 13.55 2.97 -11.41
C ILE A 90 14.16 3.97 -12.39
N THR A 91 15.29 4.57 -12.04
CA THR A 91 16.00 5.49 -12.92
C THR A 91 16.85 4.72 -13.91
N SER A 92 17.16 3.45 -13.60
CA SER A 92 17.89 2.56 -14.49
C SER A 92 17.54 1.08 -14.30
N ILE A 93 17.61 0.32 -15.39
CA ILE A 93 17.42 -1.13 -15.41
C ILE A 93 18.80 -1.79 -15.56
N PRO A 94 19.18 -2.69 -14.64
CA PRO A 94 20.38 -3.48 -14.80
C PRO A 94 20.22 -4.48 -15.96
N VAL A 95 21.17 -4.50 -16.86
CA VAL A 95 21.29 -5.46 -17.97
C VAL A 95 22.65 -6.14 -17.92
N LYS A 96 22.67 -7.43 -18.22
CA LYS A 96 23.91 -8.20 -18.29
C LYS A 96 24.46 -8.16 -19.72
N LEU A 97 25.68 -7.67 -19.88
CA LEU A 97 26.40 -7.65 -21.16
C LEU A 97 27.69 -8.48 -21.02
N GLY A 98 27.60 -9.77 -21.35
CA GLY A 98 28.67 -10.73 -21.08
C GLY A 98 28.90 -10.89 -19.56
N ASP A 99 30.13 -10.61 -19.12
CA ASP A 99 30.53 -10.68 -17.69
C ASP A 99 30.33 -9.36 -16.93
N ARG A 100 29.80 -8.32 -17.59
CA ARG A 100 29.63 -6.98 -16.98
C ARG A 100 28.15 -6.65 -16.79
N MET A 101 27.86 -5.92 -15.72
CA MET A 101 26.54 -5.37 -15.42
C MET A 101 26.51 -3.90 -15.86
N LEU A 102 25.55 -3.54 -16.70
CA LEU A 102 25.33 -2.18 -17.18
C LEU A 102 23.98 -1.68 -16.65
N PHE A 103 23.89 -0.42 -16.26
CA PHE A 103 22.64 0.21 -15.86
C PHE A 103 22.12 1.09 -17.00
N VAL A 104 21.04 0.65 -17.67
CA VAL A 104 20.40 1.40 -18.76
C VAL A 104 19.41 2.39 -18.13
N ARG A 105 19.61 3.70 -18.35
CA ARG A 105 18.70 4.71 -17.81
C ARG A 105 17.35 4.67 -18.50
N ILE A 106 16.28 4.85 -17.74
CA ILE A 106 14.90 4.71 -18.24
C ILE A 106 14.53 5.80 -19.25
N GLU A 107 15.09 7.00 -19.08
CA GLU A 107 14.98 8.11 -20.05
C GLU A 107 15.55 7.79 -21.44
N ASP A 108 16.47 6.83 -21.49
CA ASP A 108 17.11 6.36 -22.72
C ASP A 108 16.34 5.18 -23.34
N VAL A 109 15.34 4.62 -22.66
CA VAL A 109 14.52 3.50 -23.16
C VAL A 109 13.32 4.01 -23.97
N SER A 110 13.21 3.51 -25.20
CA SER A 110 12.09 3.79 -26.10
C SER A 110 10.92 2.84 -25.85
N TYR A 111 11.19 1.53 -25.83
CA TYR A 111 10.19 0.49 -25.56
C TYR A 111 10.83 -0.82 -25.10
N PHE A 112 10.01 -1.69 -24.52
CA PHE A 112 10.33 -3.07 -24.22
C PHE A 112 9.53 -4.01 -25.11
N SER A 113 10.16 -5.08 -25.60
CA SER A 113 9.51 -6.15 -26.36
C SER A 113 9.76 -7.49 -25.68
N ALA A 114 8.74 -8.31 -25.49
CA ALA A 114 8.91 -9.70 -25.09
C ALA A 114 9.00 -10.60 -26.32
N GLU A 115 10.11 -11.33 -26.43
CA GLU A 115 10.35 -12.33 -27.48
C GLU A 115 10.65 -13.67 -26.82
N GLU A 116 9.77 -14.64 -27.07
CA GLU A 116 9.79 -15.99 -26.49
C GLU A 116 9.92 -16.04 -24.96
N LYS A 117 11.16 -16.06 -24.45
CA LYS A 117 11.50 -16.23 -23.03
C LYS A 117 12.17 -15.00 -22.40
N TYR A 118 12.47 -13.97 -23.20
CA TYR A 118 13.23 -12.82 -22.75
C TYR A 118 12.51 -11.51 -23.05
N VAL A 119 12.86 -10.48 -22.30
CA VAL A 119 12.42 -9.10 -22.58
C VAL A 119 13.62 -8.33 -23.13
N ASN A 120 13.45 -7.73 -24.30
CA ASN A 120 14.42 -6.85 -24.92
C ASN A 120 14.12 -5.40 -24.55
N ILE A 121 15.16 -4.64 -24.20
CA ILE A 121 15.13 -3.19 -23.99
C ILE A 121 15.66 -2.52 -25.26
N PHE A 122 14.86 -1.66 -25.87
CA PHE A 122 15.27 -0.85 -27.02
C PHE A 122 15.54 0.58 -26.57
N THR A 123 16.77 1.04 -26.78
CA THR A 123 17.19 2.40 -26.41
C THR A 123 17.09 3.38 -27.57
N LYS A 124 17.05 4.68 -27.27
CA LYS A 124 17.01 5.76 -28.26
C LYS A 124 18.22 5.77 -29.21
N ASP A 125 19.36 5.27 -28.75
CA ASP A 125 20.61 5.20 -29.52
C ASP A 125 20.65 3.97 -30.45
N GLY A 126 19.55 3.22 -30.56
CA GLY A 126 19.43 2.02 -31.40
C GLY A 126 20.06 0.76 -30.81
N LYS A 127 20.50 0.80 -29.55
CA LYS A 127 21.07 -0.39 -28.88
C LYS A 127 19.97 -1.22 -28.24
N THR A 128 20.15 -2.54 -28.30
CA THR A 128 19.25 -3.53 -27.70
C THR A 128 19.96 -4.28 -26.58
N TYR A 129 19.26 -4.46 -25.46
CA TYR A 129 19.77 -5.20 -24.30
C TYR A 129 18.76 -6.24 -23.83
N LEU A 130 19.24 -7.34 -23.26
CA LEU A 130 18.40 -8.33 -22.60
C LEU A 130 18.08 -7.90 -21.17
N CYS A 131 16.81 -8.04 -20.80
CA CYS A 131 16.27 -7.76 -19.48
C CYS A 131 15.79 -9.06 -18.84
N ASP A 132 16.23 -9.29 -17.60
CA ASP A 132 15.83 -10.46 -16.80
C ASP A 132 14.47 -10.29 -16.11
N PHE A 133 13.85 -9.11 -16.21
CA PHE A 133 12.53 -8.85 -15.65
C PHE A 133 11.41 -9.15 -16.66
N PRO A 134 10.33 -9.84 -16.26
CA PRO A 134 9.18 -10.04 -17.12
C PRO A 134 8.43 -8.71 -17.33
N LEU A 135 7.73 -8.58 -18.47
CA LEU A 135 6.99 -7.36 -18.83
C LEU A 135 6.00 -6.93 -17.75
N LYS A 136 5.32 -7.88 -17.09
CA LYS A 136 4.37 -7.56 -16.00
C LYS A 136 5.06 -6.86 -14.82
N SER A 137 6.26 -7.32 -14.44
CA SER A 137 7.03 -6.67 -13.38
C SER A 137 7.56 -5.32 -13.81
N LEU A 138 7.89 -5.13 -15.09
CA LEU A 138 8.28 -3.82 -15.61
C LEU A 138 7.09 -2.85 -15.60
N GLU A 139 5.90 -3.31 -16.01
CA GLU A 139 4.66 -2.52 -15.97
C GLU A 139 4.34 -2.01 -14.55
N GLU A 140 4.36 -2.91 -13.55
CA GLU A 140 4.13 -2.55 -12.14
C GLU A 140 5.19 -1.58 -11.59
N LYS A 141 6.45 -1.73 -12.01
CA LYS A 141 7.59 -0.95 -11.52
C LYS A 141 7.75 0.42 -12.19
N LEU A 142 7.42 0.51 -13.47
CA LEU A 142 7.57 1.71 -14.29
C LEU A 142 6.34 2.60 -14.23
N GLY A 143 5.18 2.03 -13.89
CA GLY A 143 3.95 2.76 -13.68
C GLY A 143 3.56 3.60 -14.91
N GLU A 144 3.17 4.85 -14.66
CA GLU A 144 2.58 5.74 -15.67
C GLU A 144 3.55 6.19 -16.77
N SER A 145 4.88 6.05 -16.58
CA SER A 145 5.87 6.41 -17.61
C SER A 145 5.87 5.45 -18.81
N PHE A 146 5.31 4.25 -18.65
CA PHE A 146 5.26 3.23 -19.68
C PHE A 146 3.85 2.67 -19.86
N LEU A 147 3.37 2.68 -21.10
CA LEU A 147 2.05 2.19 -21.47
C LEU A 147 2.16 0.85 -22.21
N ARG A 148 1.37 -0.13 -21.76
CA ARG A 148 1.28 -1.43 -22.40
C ARG A 148 0.29 -1.37 -23.57
N ILE A 149 0.80 -1.41 -24.80
CA ILE A 149 -0.01 -1.36 -26.01
C ILE A 149 -0.25 -2.74 -26.65
N HIS A 150 0.54 -3.75 -26.25
CA HIS A 150 0.35 -5.13 -26.68
C HIS A 150 0.80 -6.08 -25.57
N ARG A 151 0.34 -7.35 -25.61
CA ARG A 151 0.74 -8.36 -24.62
C ARG A 151 2.27 -8.54 -24.52
N SER A 152 2.98 -8.28 -25.61
CA SER A 152 4.44 -8.37 -25.72
C SER A 152 5.14 -7.01 -25.83
N LEU A 153 4.46 -5.88 -25.62
CA LEU A 153 5.05 -4.57 -25.92
C LEU A 153 4.63 -3.49 -24.91
N LEU A 154 5.63 -2.81 -24.36
CA LEU A 154 5.50 -1.76 -23.34
C LEU A 154 6.29 -0.52 -23.80
N VAL A 155 5.61 0.60 -24.04
CA VAL A 155 6.18 1.79 -24.71
C VAL A 155 6.32 2.94 -23.74
N ASN A 156 7.40 3.71 -23.85
CA ASN A 156 7.59 4.92 -23.07
C ASN A 156 6.61 6.02 -23.54
N VAL A 157 5.75 6.50 -22.64
CA VAL A 157 4.69 7.48 -22.96
C VAL A 157 5.28 8.82 -23.38
N SER A 158 6.40 9.25 -22.79
CA SER A 158 7.09 10.49 -23.15
C SER A 158 7.77 10.43 -24.53
N ARG A 159 7.74 9.27 -25.21
CA ARG A 159 8.35 9.06 -26.53
C ARG A 159 7.35 8.75 -27.63
N ILE A 160 6.06 8.69 -27.32
CA ILE A 160 5.00 8.58 -28.33
C ILE A 160 4.88 9.93 -29.03
N ARG A 161 5.01 9.94 -30.36
CA ARG A 161 4.80 11.11 -31.23
C ARG A 161 3.57 10.92 -32.08
#